data_AF-F4X4J8-F1
#
_entry.id   AF-F4X4J8-F1
#
_cell.length_a   1.000
_cell.length_b   1.000
_cell.length_c   1.000
_cell.angle_alpha   90.00
_cell.angle_beta   90.00
_cell.angle_gamma   90.00
#
_symmetry.space_group_name_H-M   'P 1'
#
loop_
_entity.id
_entity.type
_entity.pdbx_description
1 polymer ?
#
loop_
_entity_poly.entity_id
_entity_poly.type
_entity_poly.pdbx_seq_one_letter_code
_entity_poly.pdbx_strand_id
1 'polypeptide(L)'
;MFEKYTLLCQDFLSIAEPFIDSNILNQMKCNYAHEIDSKRKLSQIKDLKKFIRLLEKRDIMSYSNIEPLWCISKKYIHKSDLESKLQEYESWLEAVSPLSLCNIYQSEVLVPSLASKSCSEHACNSMLSQLLIENSTKPFSSSQTLYCNSEQKEHYNLYERRKLQEAVMLQVKDRLGRSWRDVARHLGITECEIDAIQNKYPYDLKEQSYEILKIYILQSDTEQWAINLIRALEKGRRRDIKELVEELILKNRNI
;
A
#
# COMPACT_ATOMS: atom_id res chain seq x y z
N MET A 1 7.36 10.70 -4.92
CA MET A 1 6.84 11.13 -3.60
C MET A 1 7.97 11.50 -2.62
N PHE A 2 8.88 10.56 -2.33
CA PHE A 2 9.97 10.73 -1.35
C PHE A 2 10.83 12.01 -1.50
N GLU A 3 11.15 12.43 -2.73
CA GLU A 3 11.95 13.64 -2.98
C GLU A 3 11.23 14.92 -2.50
N LYS A 4 9.94 15.07 -2.82
CA LYS A 4 9.10 16.19 -2.34
C LYS A 4 9.02 16.21 -0.80
N TYR A 5 8.93 15.04 -0.15
CA TYR A 5 8.97 14.94 1.31
C TYR A 5 10.32 15.39 1.89
N THR A 6 11.42 14.97 1.25
CA THR A 6 12.78 15.34 1.67
C THR A 6 12.99 16.86 1.54
N LEU A 7 12.48 17.48 0.48
CA LEU A 7 12.48 18.93 0.31
C LEU A 7 11.63 19.63 1.37
N LEU A 8 10.40 19.15 1.66
CA LEU A 8 9.57 19.67 2.75
C LEU A 8 10.33 19.65 4.08
N CYS A 9 11.00 18.55 4.42
CA CYS A 9 11.75 18.44 5.67
C CYS A 9 12.98 19.36 5.70
N GLN A 10 13.63 19.61 4.56
CA GLN A 10 14.75 20.57 4.47
C GLN A 10 14.26 22.01 4.65
N ASP A 11 13.20 22.40 3.94
CA ASP A 11 12.55 23.70 4.08
C ASP A 11 12.06 23.93 5.50
N PHE A 12 11.36 22.94 6.08
CA PHE A 12 10.90 22.96 7.47
C PHE A 12 12.05 23.22 8.43
N LEU A 13 13.16 22.46 8.31
CA LEU A 13 14.35 22.66 9.13
C LEU A 13 14.90 24.08 8.98
N SER A 14 15.07 24.58 7.75
CA SER A 14 15.64 25.92 7.50
C SER A 14 14.81 27.06 8.12
N ILE A 15 13.48 26.91 8.13
CA ILE A 15 12.56 27.91 8.68
C ILE A 15 12.44 27.76 10.20
N ALA A 16 12.43 26.52 10.71
CA ALA A 16 12.18 26.21 12.12
C ALA A 16 13.41 26.35 13.03
N GLU A 17 14.59 25.98 12.55
CA GLU A 17 15.83 25.90 13.36
C GLU A 17 16.19 27.21 14.09
N PRO A 18 15.99 28.43 13.51
CA PRO A 18 16.21 29.69 14.24
C PRO A 18 15.27 29.95 15.42
N PHE A 19 14.10 29.29 15.47
CA PHE A 19 13.07 29.50 16.51
C PHE A 19 13.10 28.44 17.61
N ILE A 20 13.88 27.37 17.46
CA ILE A 20 13.90 26.24 18.39
C ILE A 20 15.15 26.29 19.26
N ASP A 21 14.98 26.88 20.44
CA ASP A 21 15.99 26.87 21.50
C ASP A 21 16.04 25.52 22.25
N SER A 22 16.93 25.43 23.23
CA SER A 22 17.06 24.20 24.04
C SER A 22 15.85 23.91 24.95
N ASN A 23 15.07 24.93 25.32
CA ASN A 23 13.86 24.78 26.13
C ASN A 23 12.73 24.18 25.29
N ILE A 24 12.43 24.79 24.14
CA ILE A 24 11.46 24.31 23.14
C ILE A 24 11.81 22.88 22.71
N LEU A 25 13.08 22.60 22.40
CA LEU A 25 13.53 21.25 22.04
C LEU A 25 13.29 20.24 23.17
N ASN A 26 13.41 20.64 24.44
CA ASN A 26 13.11 19.77 25.58
C ASN A 26 11.60 19.60 25.80
N GLN A 27 10.78 20.63 25.57
CA GLN A 27 9.32 20.50 25.56
C GLN A 27 8.84 19.55 24.46
N MET A 28 9.42 19.62 23.26
CA MET A 28 9.18 18.68 22.17
C MET A 28 9.56 17.25 22.55
N LYS A 29 10.73 17.03 23.17
CA LYS A 29 11.11 15.70 23.70
C LYS A 29 10.10 15.14 24.70
N CYS A 30 9.54 15.98 25.57
CA CYS A 30 8.51 15.58 26.52
C CYS A 30 7.19 15.24 25.81
N ASN A 31 6.77 16.05 24.83
CA ASN A 31 5.54 15.84 24.07
C ASN A 31 5.50 14.45 23.40
N TYR A 32 6.59 14.06 22.73
CA TYR A 32 6.72 12.78 22.04
C TYR A 32 7.37 11.67 22.89
N ALA A 33 7.51 11.86 24.21
CA ALA A 33 8.25 10.93 25.07
C ALA A 33 7.64 9.51 25.10
N HIS A 34 6.30 9.44 25.08
CA HIS A 34 5.54 8.19 25.10
C HIS A 34 5.71 7.42 23.78
N GLU A 35 5.49 8.07 22.64
CA GLU A 35 5.64 7.44 21.31
C GLU A 35 7.09 7.04 20.99
N ILE A 36 8.05 7.85 21.46
CA ILE A 36 9.48 7.57 21.24
C ILE A 36 9.97 6.42 22.13
N ASP A 37 9.33 6.14 23.26
CA ASP A 37 9.67 5.11 24.26
C ASP A 37 11.19 4.83 24.36
N SER A 38 11.95 5.88 24.65
CA SER A 38 13.41 5.78 24.75
C SER A 38 14.07 7.00 25.40
N LYS A 39 14.06 7.05 26.73
CA LYS A 39 14.77 8.09 27.51
C LYS A 39 16.22 8.29 27.06
N ARG A 40 16.94 7.21 26.74
CA ARG A 40 18.33 7.25 26.22
C ARG A 40 18.47 7.89 24.84
N LYS A 41 17.54 7.65 23.91
CA LYS A 41 17.62 8.30 22.57
C LYS A 41 17.21 9.78 22.67
N LEU A 42 16.21 10.10 23.50
CA LEU A 42 15.76 11.47 23.76
C LEU A 42 16.87 12.34 24.37
N SER A 43 17.64 11.83 25.33
CA SER A 43 18.75 12.59 25.95
C SER A 43 19.93 12.87 25.01
N GLN A 44 20.12 12.04 23.98
CA GLN A 44 21.19 12.20 22.99
C GLN A 44 20.88 13.26 21.90
N ILE A 45 19.62 13.71 21.79
CA ILE A 45 19.20 14.72 20.81
C ILE A 45 19.59 16.12 21.29
N LYS A 46 20.39 16.81 20.48
CA LYS A 46 20.90 18.17 20.73
C LYS A 46 20.36 19.24 19.77
N ASP A 47 19.73 18.83 18.68
CA ASP A 47 19.27 19.70 17.59
C ASP A 47 17.96 19.18 16.98
N LEU A 48 17.23 20.07 16.31
CA LEU A 48 15.96 19.76 15.65
C LEU A 48 16.11 18.67 14.59
N LYS A 49 17.21 18.70 13.82
CA LYS A 49 17.51 17.74 12.76
C LYS A 49 17.60 16.30 13.25
N LYS A 50 18.24 16.06 14.41
CA LYS A 50 18.27 14.75 15.08
C LYS A 50 16.93 14.38 15.71
N PHE A 51 16.12 15.36 16.12
CA PHE A 51 14.77 15.12 16.63
C PHE A 51 13.84 14.61 15.53
N ILE A 52 13.72 15.34 14.41
CA ILE A 52 12.92 14.96 13.23
C ILE A 52 13.36 13.57 12.72
N ARG A 53 14.67 13.33 12.59
CA ARG A 53 15.21 12.00 12.24
C ARG A 53 14.93 10.87 13.24
N LEU A 54 14.59 11.18 14.49
CA LEU A 54 14.15 10.18 15.45
C LEU A 54 12.67 9.85 15.27
N LEU A 55 11.82 10.84 14.92
CA LEU A 55 10.41 10.64 14.58
C LEU A 55 10.26 9.75 13.34
N GLU A 56 11.03 10.04 12.27
CA GLU A 56 11.15 9.19 11.07
C GLU A 56 11.49 7.74 11.44
N LYS A 57 12.57 7.54 12.21
CA LYS A 57 13.02 6.21 12.68
C LYS A 57 12.07 5.54 13.66
N ARG A 58 11.02 6.22 14.11
CA ARG A 58 9.99 5.72 15.03
C ARG A 58 8.65 5.47 14.34
N ASP A 59 8.53 5.73 13.04
CA ASP A 59 7.28 5.62 12.27
C ASP A 59 6.19 6.58 12.80
N ILE A 60 6.60 7.61 13.56
CA ILE A 60 5.73 8.68 14.06
C ILE A 60 5.47 9.67 12.93
N MET A 61 6.45 9.86 12.05
CA MET A 61 6.42 10.79 10.93
C MET A 61 6.94 10.09 9.68
N SER A 62 6.25 10.27 8.56
CA SER A 62 6.59 9.67 7.25
C SER A 62 6.19 10.65 6.13
N TYR A 63 6.32 10.25 4.86
CA TYR A 63 5.81 11.07 3.75
C TYR A 63 4.26 11.12 3.71
N SER A 64 3.60 10.13 4.31
CA SER A 64 2.14 10.01 4.37
C SER A 64 1.56 10.55 5.68
N ASN A 65 2.37 10.69 6.73
CA ASN A 65 1.99 11.32 7.99
C ASN A 65 2.94 12.48 8.34
N ILE A 66 2.49 13.71 8.06
CA ILE A 66 3.19 14.95 8.42
C ILE A 66 2.60 15.67 9.64
N GLU A 67 1.62 15.08 10.35
CA GLU A 67 0.99 15.66 11.54
C GLU A 67 2.02 16.17 12.57
N PRO A 68 3.15 15.46 12.83
CA PRO A 68 4.14 15.95 13.77
C PRO A 68 4.78 17.29 13.37
N LEU A 69 4.91 17.58 12.06
CA LEU A 69 5.40 18.86 11.57
C LEU A 69 4.37 19.98 11.78
N TRP A 70 3.08 19.70 11.56
CA TRP A 70 1.99 20.62 11.88
C TRP A 70 1.93 20.93 13.37
N CYS A 71 2.00 19.91 14.21
CA CYS A 71 2.03 20.04 15.66
C CYS A 71 3.20 20.92 16.12
N ILE A 72 4.41 20.70 15.57
CA ILE A 72 5.58 21.53 15.90
C ILE A 72 5.40 22.98 15.40
N SER A 73 4.92 23.17 14.17
CA SER A 73 4.66 24.51 13.60
C SER A 73 3.68 25.31 14.46
N LYS A 74 2.49 24.74 14.71
CA LYS A 74 1.37 25.41 15.40
C LYS A 74 1.58 25.60 16.91
N LYS A 75 2.50 24.85 17.54
CA LYS A 75 2.71 24.88 19.00
C LYS A 75 3.95 25.65 19.44
N TYR A 76 4.94 25.82 18.57
CA TYR A 76 6.23 26.41 18.94
C TYR A 76 6.76 27.48 17.98
N ILE A 77 6.37 27.46 16.69
CA ILE A 77 7.00 28.31 15.66
C ILE A 77 6.07 29.44 15.20
N HIS A 78 4.78 29.14 14.99
CA HIS A 78 3.74 30.11 14.59
C HIS A 78 4.11 30.93 13.34
N LYS A 79 4.57 30.27 12.27
CA LYS A 79 4.95 30.93 10.99
C LYS A 79 4.03 30.54 9.84
N SER A 80 3.36 31.55 9.28
CA SER A 80 2.54 31.46 8.05
C SER A 80 3.24 30.72 6.91
N ASP A 81 4.53 31.00 6.72
CA ASP A 81 5.31 30.51 5.58
C ASP A 81 5.56 29.00 5.71
N LEU A 82 5.67 28.52 6.96
CA LEU A 82 5.84 27.11 7.29
C LEU A 82 4.52 26.35 7.13
N GLU A 83 3.43 26.92 7.63
CA GLU A 83 2.07 26.37 7.47
C GLU A 83 1.66 26.32 5.98
N SER A 84 2.00 27.33 5.19
CA SER A 84 1.75 27.37 3.74
C SER A 84 2.49 26.23 3.01
N LYS A 85 3.76 25.95 3.38
CA LYS A 85 4.52 24.83 2.80
C LYS A 85 3.97 23.46 3.19
N LEU A 86 3.51 23.29 4.44
CA LEU A 86 2.85 22.07 4.88
C LEU A 86 1.54 21.85 4.11
N GLN A 87 0.73 22.90 3.96
CA GLN A 87 -0.52 22.86 3.20
C GLN A 87 -0.30 22.63 1.68
N GLU A 88 0.74 23.21 1.08
CA GLU A 88 1.13 22.93 -0.32
C GLU A 88 1.47 21.44 -0.48
N TYR A 89 2.22 20.86 0.47
CA TYR A 89 2.56 19.45 0.46
C TYR A 89 1.35 18.54 0.63
N GLU A 90 0.41 18.85 1.53
CA GLU A 90 -0.84 18.09 1.67
C GLU A 90 -1.69 18.16 0.40
N SER A 91 -1.86 19.36 -0.18
CA SER A 91 -2.59 19.55 -1.44
C SER A 91 -1.95 18.74 -2.59
N TRP A 92 -0.62 18.69 -2.64
CA TRP A 92 0.12 17.86 -3.57
C TRP A 92 -0.01 16.35 -3.25
N LEU A 93 -0.04 15.96 -1.97
CA LEU A 93 -0.18 14.55 -1.55
C LEU A 93 -1.57 14.01 -1.90
N GLU A 94 -2.63 14.77 -1.70
CA GLU A 94 -3.99 14.45 -2.14
C GLU A 94 -4.06 14.31 -3.67
N ALA A 95 -3.46 15.24 -4.42
CA ALA A 95 -3.43 15.20 -5.88
C ALA A 95 -2.57 14.05 -6.46
N VAL A 96 -1.56 13.58 -5.72
CA VAL A 96 -0.60 12.53 -6.15
C VAL A 96 -0.87 11.18 -5.47
N SER A 97 -1.91 11.08 -4.65
CA SER A 97 -2.43 9.82 -4.11
C SER A 97 -3.61 9.32 -4.98
N PRO A 98 -3.36 8.58 -6.07
CA PRO A 98 -4.45 7.94 -6.80
C PRO A 98 -5.08 6.88 -5.89
N LEU A 99 -6.27 7.19 -5.39
CA LEU A 99 -7.25 6.25 -4.86
C LEU A 99 -6.72 5.29 -3.77
N SER A 100 -6.96 5.61 -2.50
CA SER A 100 -6.92 4.61 -1.42
C SER A 100 -7.99 3.50 -1.55
N LEU A 101 -8.78 3.52 -2.64
CA LEU A 101 -9.71 2.49 -3.08
C LEU A 101 -9.54 2.22 -4.58
N CYS A 102 -8.54 1.42 -4.95
CA CYS A 102 -8.52 0.73 -6.24
C CYS A 102 -9.63 -0.34 -6.27
N ASN A 103 -10.87 0.07 -6.56
CA ASN A 103 -11.95 -0.84 -6.93
C ASN A 103 -12.27 -0.69 -8.43
N ILE A 104 -11.23 -0.75 -9.26
CA ILE A 104 -11.27 -0.41 -10.70
C ILE A 104 -11.81 -1.57 -11.57
N TYR A 105 -11.97 -2.78 -11.01
CA TYR A 105 -12.60 -3.92 -11.68
C TYR A 105 -14.10 -4.07 -11.36
N GLN A 106 -14.82 -2.95 -11.36
CA GLN A 106 -16.27 -2.91 -11.61
C GLN A 106 -16.58 -1.91 -12.72
N SER A 107 -16.24 -2.30 -13.95
CA SER A 107 -16.80 -1.71 -15.17
C SER A 107 -16.81 -2.79 -16.24
N GLU A 108 -17.94 -3.47 -16.35
CA GLU A 108 -18.29 -4.19 -17.56
C GLU A 108 -18.30 -3.22 -18.75
N VAL A 109 -18.13 -3.77 -19.96
CA VAL A 109 -17.94 -3.03 -21.21
C VAL A 109 -19.08 -2.03 -21.46
N LEU A 110 -18.83 -0.74 -21.24
CA LEU A 110 -19.60 0.36 -21.82
C LEU A 110 -18.65 1.45 -22.32
N VAL A 111 -18.48 1.50 -23.64
CA VAL A 111 -17.70 2.49 -24.37
C VAL A 111 -18.46 3.83 -24.41
N PRO A 112 -17.88 4.96 -23.94
CA PRO A 112 -18.38 6.29 -24.25
C PRO A 112 -17.62 6.84 -25.46
N SER A 113 -18.30 6.96 -26.59
CA SER A 113 -17.76 7.55 -27.82
C SER A 113 -17.53 9.07 -27.67
N LEU A 114 -16.34 9.53 -28.07
CA LEU A 114 -16.07 10.94 -28.31
C LEU A 114 -16.74 11.38 -29.61
N ALA A 115 -17.83 12.15 -29.52
CA ALA A 115 -18.35 12.92 -30.66
C ALA A 115 -19.10 14.19 -30.19
N SER A 116 -18.51 15.35 -30.44
CA SER A 116 -19.14 16.65 -30.21
C SER A 116 -19.63 17.28 -31.52
N LYS A 117 -20.96 17.48 -31.67
CA LYS A 117 -21.64 18.29 -32.71
C LYS A 117 -21.41 17.82 -34.18
N SER A 118 -22.37 17.85 -35.10
CA SER A 118 -23.63 18.61 -35.19
C SER A 118 -24.77 17.83 -35.88
N CYS A 119 -25.93 18.47 -36.02
CA CYS A 119 -27.20 17.94 -36.54
C CYS A 119 -27.18 17.47 -38.01
N SER A 120 -27.95 16.41 -38.33
CA SER A 120 -29.01 16.44 -39.36
C SER A 120 -29.86 15.18 -39.29
N GLU A 121 -31.14 15.29 -39.62
CA GLU A 121 -32.07 14.16 -39.75
C GLU A 121 -31.85 13.41 -41.07
N HIS A 122 -32.13 12.10 -41.08
CA HIS A 122 -33.21 11.44 -41.86
C HIS A 122 -32.99 9.92 -41.95
N ALA A 123 -34.09 9.16 -42.04
CA ALA A 123 -34.07 7.70 -42.03
C ALA A 123 -33.75 7.08 -43.41
N CYS A 124 -33.16 5.87 -43.42
CA CYS A 124 -33.78 4.66 -44.02
C CYS A 124 -32.81 3.47 -44.22
N ASN A 125 -33.20 2.33 -43.64
CA ASN A 125 -33.23 0.97 -44.24
C ASN A 125 -31.96 0.18 -44.63
N SER A 126 -32.14 -1.13 -44.53
CA SER A 126 -31.33 -2.25 -45.07
C SER A 126 -30.05 -2.60 -44.30
N MET A 127 -29.67 -3.88 -44.15
CA MET A 127 -30.16 -5.07 -44.86
C MET A 127 -30.12 -6.33 -43.96
N LEU A 128 -31.16 -7.16 -44.03
CA LEU A 128 -31.30 -8.42 -43.31
C LEU A 128 -31.50 -9.56 -44.32
N SER A 129 -30.73 -10.64 -44.22
CA SER A 129 -30.94 -11.92 -44.92
C SER A 129 -30.35 -13.02 -44.03
N GLN A 130 -31.17 -13.87 -43.41
CA GLN A 130 -31.67 -15.15 -43.97
C GLN A 130 -30.52 -16.14 -44.23
N LEU A 131 -30.54 -17.40 -43.77
CA LEU A 131 -31.65 -18.37 -43.80
C LEU A 131 -31.71 -19.33 -42.60
N LEU A 132 -32.91 -19.90 -42.37
CA LEU A 132 -33.19 -21.10 -41.56
C LEU A 132 -33.45 -22.29 -42.50
N ILE A 133 -33.10 -23.53 -42.09
CA ILE A 133 -33.65 -24.79 -42.64
C ILE A 133 -33.86 -25.81 -41.50
N GLU A 134 -34.92 -26.61 -41.61
CA GLU A 134 -35.39 -27.63 -40.65
C GLU A 134 -35.13 -29.08 -41.17
N ASN A 135 -35.50 -30.21 -40.54
CA ASN A 135 -36.23 -30.48 -39.28
C ASN A 135 -35.82 -31.87 -38.71
N SER A 136 -36.32 -32.20 -37.51
CA SER A 136 -36.65 -33.54 -36.97
C SER A 136 -35.76 -34.77 -37.28
N THR A 137 -35.31 -35.49 -36.23
CA THR A 137 -35.87 -36.80 -35.76
C THR A 137 -35.05 -37.36 -34.58
N LYS A 138 -35.70 -38.04 -33.62
CA LYS A 138 -35.11 -38.67 -32.40
C LYS A 138 -34.54 -40.09 -32.67
N PRO A 139 -34.02 -40.85 -31.67
CA PRO A 139 -32.97 -40.55 -30.68
C PRO A 139 -31.86 -41.63 -30.68
N PHE A 140 -30.63 -41.34 -30.24
CA PHE A 140 -29.68 -42.41 -29.86
C PHE A 140 -28.65 -41.97 -28.83
N SER A 141 -28.35 -42.86 -27.87
CA SER A 141 -27.31 -42.65 -26.85
C SER A 141 -25.91 -42.91 -27.42
N SER A 142 -24.94 -42.04 -27.11
CA SER A 142 -23.69 -42.45 -26.42
C SER A 142 -22.72 -41.26 -26.25
N SER A 143 -22.30 -41.03 -25.01
CA SER A 143 -20.93 -40.66 -24.60
C SER A 143 -20.11 -39.69 -25.47
N GLN A 144 -20.16 -38.39 -25.14
CA GLN A 144 -18.98 -37.52 -25.08
C GLN A 144 -19.32 -36.16 -24.42
N THR A 145 -19.00 -36.01 -23.15
CA THR A 145 -19.10 -34.73 -22.42
C THR A 145 -17.90 -34.57 -21.48
N LEU A 146 -16.70 -34.56 -22.07
CA LEU A 146 -15.43 -34.35 -21.37
C LEU A 146 -14.50 -33.48 -22.22
N TYR A 147 -14.81 -32.19 -22.31
CA TYR A 147 -13.84 -31.09 -22.46
C TYR A 147 -14.53 -29.76 -22.12
N CYS A 148 -13.74 -28.68 -21.88
CA CYS A 148 -14.18 -27.29 -21.65
C CYS A 148 -14.62 -26.84 -20.23
N ASN A 149 -14.50 -27.64 -19.17
CA ASN A 149 -14.78 -27.20 -17.78
C ASN A 149 -13.53 -26.87 -16.91
N SER A 150 -12.31 -27.10 -17.42
CA SER A 150 -11.06 -26.91 -16.65
C SER A 150 -10.62 -25.44 -16.60
N GLU A 151 -10.46 -24.79 -17.75
CA GLU A 151 -9.84 -23.46 -17.89
C GLU A 151 -10.59 -22.37 -17.11
N GLN A 152 -11.94 -22.39 -17.12
CA GLN A 152 -12.76 -21.45 -16.36
C GLN A 152 -12.59 -21.62 -14.84
N LYS A 153 -12.40 -22.86 -14.38
CA LYS A 153 -12.24 -23.18 -12.96
C LYS A 153 -10.84 -22.80 -12.46
N GLU A 154 -9.81 -22.95 -13.28
CA GLU A 154 -8.45 -22.51 -12.96
C GLU A 154 -8.35 -20.98 -12.91
N HIS A 155 -8.96 -20.27 -13.87
CA HIS A 155 -8.95 -18.80 -13.88
C HIS A 155 -9.67 -18.21 -12.66
N TYR A 156 -10.79 -18.80 -12.23
CA TYR A 156 -11.50 -18.39 -11.00
C TYR A 156 -10.65 -18.60 -9.74
N ASN A 157 -9.99 -19.76 -9.60
CA ASN A 157 -9.09 -20.04 -8.47
C ASN A 157 -7.87 -19.08 -8.45
N LEU A 158 -7.31 -18.74 -9.62
CA LEU A 158 -6.22 -17.77 -9.72
C LEU A 158 -6.64 -16.35 -9.32
N TYR A 159 -7.88 -15.95 -9.62
CA TYR A 159 -8.44 -14.66 -9.22
C TYR A 159 -8.63 -14.57 -7.70
N GLU A 160 -9.36 -15.52 -7.09
CA GLU A 160 -9.59 -15.51 -5.64
C GLU A 160 -8.27 -15.68 -4.85
N ARG A 161 -7.30 -16.46 -5.36
CA ARG A 161 -5.95 -16.53 -4.78
C ARG A 161 -5.23 -15.17 -4.78
N ARG A 162 -5.25 -14.44 -5.90
CA ARG A 162 -4.60 -13.13 -6.00
C ARG A 162 -5.23 -12.13 -5.04
N LYS A 163 -6.56 -12.11 -4.98
CA LYS A 163 -7.36 -11.29 -4.07
C LYS A 163 -7.08 -11.60 -2.60
N LEU A 164 -6.93 -12.88 -2.24
CA LEU A 164 -6.49 -13.31 -0.90
C LEU A 164 -5.05 -12.85 -0.59
N GLN A 165 -4.12 -13.04 -1.53
CA GLN A 165 -2.73 -12.58 -1.39
C GLN A 165 -2.67 -11.06 -1.15
N GLU A 166 -3.40 -10.27 -1.95
CA GLU A 166 -3.47 -8.82 -1.85
C GLU A 166 -4.12 -8.36 -0.52
N ALA A 167 -5.23 -8.99 -0.11
CA ALA A 167 -5.87 -8.71 1.18
C ALA A 167 -4.94 -8.98 2.37
N VAL A 168 -4.17 -10.09 2.32
CA VAL A 168 -3.15 -10.42 3.32
C VAL A 168 -2.01 -9.39 3.28
N MET A 169 -1.50 -9.02 2.11
CA MET A 169 -0.44 -8.00 1.99
C MET A 169 -0.84 -6.67 2.62
N LEU A 170 -2.05 -6.19 2.33
CA LEU A 170 -2.57 -4.92 2.85
C LEU A 170 -2.72 -4.94 4.38
N GLN A 171 -3.17 -6.05 4.96
CA GLN A 171 -3.29 -6.17 6.43
C GLN A 171 -1.93 -6.33 7.13
N VAL A 172 -0.97 -7.01 6.49
CA VAL A 172 0.35 -7.26 7.05
C VAL A 172 1.25 -6.03 6.95
N LYS A 173 1.21 -5.26 5.85
CA LYS A 173 2.10 -4.09 5.65
C LYS A 173 1.97 -3.04 6.75
N ASP A 174 0.74 -2.77 7.20
CA ASP A 174 0.45 -1.74 8.21
C ASP A 174 0.84 -2.18 9.63
N ARG A 175 1.04 -3.48 9.87
CA ARG A 175 1.31 -4.04 11.20
C ARG A 175 2.76 -4.47 11.40
N LEU A 176 3.49 -4.78 10.32
CA LEU A 176 4.86 -5.30 10.37
C LEU A 176 5.82 -4.32 11.05
N GLY A 177 5.72 -3.03 10.70
CA GLY A 177 6.58 -1.97 11.21
C GLY A 177 8.05 -2.36 11.15
N ARG A 178 8.81 -2.08 12.21
CA ARG A 178 10.25 -2.39 12.29
C ARG A 178 10.64 -3.85 12.11
N SER A 179 9.73 -4.79 12.31
CA SER A 179 10.00 -6.22 12.16
C SER A 179 10.19 -6.64 10.70
N TRP A 180 9.92 -5.76 9.72
CA TRP A 180 9.98 -6.08 8.30
C TRP A 180 11.32 -6.66 7.85
N ARG A 181 12.46 -6.14 8.34
CA ARG A 181 13.79 -6.68 8.00
C ARG A 181 13.98 -8.10 8.51
N ASP A 182 13.57 -8.35 9.75
CA ASP A 182 13.69 -9.67 10.37
C ASP A 182 12.77 -10.67 9.66
N VAL A 183 11.56 -10.27 9.28
CA VAL A 183 10.64 -11.09 8.48
C VAL A 183 11.20 -11.35 7.08
N ALA A 184 11.73 -10.34 6.39
CA ALA A 184 12.31 -10.47 5.05
C ALA A 184 13.45 -11.50 4.98
N ARG A 185 14.36 -11.51 5.97
CA ARG A 185 15.40 -12.56 6.07
C ARG A 185 14.80 -13.96 6.22
N HIS A 186 13.73 -14.11 7.02
CA HIS A 186 13.06 -15.39 7.20
C HIS A 186 12.21 -15.83 5.99
N LEU A 187 11.82 -14.88 5.12
CA LEU A 187 11.21 -15.14 3.81
C LEU A 187 12.25 -15.53 2.73
N GLY A 188 13.55 -15.43 3.03
CA GLY A 188 14.63 -15.78 2.09
C GLY A 188 15.06 -14.65 1.15
N ILE A 189 14.56 -13.42 1.35
CA ILE A 189 14.95 -12.24 0.58
C ILE A 189 16.41 -11.90 0.92
N THR A 190 17.20 -11.56 -0.10
CA THR A 190 18.63 -11.29 0.07
C THR A 190 18.88 -9.95 0.79
N GLU A 191 19.99 -9.83 1.54
CA GLU A 191 20.30 -8.56 2.24
C GLU A 191 20.51 -7.38 1.28
N CYS A 192 20.97 -7.63 0.04
CA CYS A 192 21.10 -6.56 -0.96
C CYS A 192 19.73 -6.06 -1.47
N GLU A 193 18.73 -6.93 -1.61
CA GLU A 193 17.34 -6.51 -1.86
C GLU A 193 16.77 -5.75 -0.65
N ILE A 194 16.99 -6.24 0.58
CA ILE A 194 16.54 -5.59 1.82
C ILE A 194 17.12 -4.17 1.93
N ASP A 195 18.43 -4.00 1.74
CA ASP A 195 19.06 -2.68 1.80
C ASP A 195 18.66 -1.79 0.62
N ALA A 196 18.41 -2.34 -0.58
CA ALA A 196 17.87 -1.58 -1.71
C ALA A 196 16.46 -1.02 -1.42
N ILE A 197 15.57 -1.83 -0.82
CA ILE A 197 14.23 -1.41 -0.40
C ILE A 197 14.32 -0.34 0.69
N GLN A 198 15.21 -0.53 1.67
CA GLN A 198 15.45 0.46 2.72
C GLN A 198 15.93 1.80 2.13
N ASN A 199 16.81 1.79 1.13
CA ASN A 199 17.29 3.00 0.46
C ASN A 199 16.23 3.65 -0.44
N LYS A 200 15.32 2.86 -1.03
CA LYS A 200 14.20 3.32 -1.87
C LYS A 200 13.07 3.98 -1.05
N TYR A 201 12.84 3.52 0.19
CA TYR A 201 11.75 3.98 1.05
C TYR A 201 12.20 4.24 2.50
N PRO A 202 13.24 5.06 2.78
CA PRO A 202 13.97 5.02 4.07
C PRO A 202 13.18 5.43 5.33
N TYR A 203 12.05 6.13 5.17
CA TYR A 203 11.21 6.62 6.27
C TYR A 203 9.74 6.19 6.16
N ASP A 204 9.44 5.17 5.35
CA ASP A 204 8.09 4.58 5.32
C ASP A 204 8.20 3.07 5.57
N LEU A 205 7.91 2.66 6.81
CA LEU A 205 7.98 1.25 7.18
C LEU A 205 6.86 0.43 6.51
N LYS A 206 5.76 1.06 6.11
CA LYS A 206 4.62 0.39 5.47
C LYS A 206 4.96 0.03 4.03
N GLU A 207 5.58 0.93 3.28
CA GLU A 207 6.07 0.65 1.93
C GLU A 207 7.26 -0.31 1.94
N GLN A 208 8.18 -0.19 2.90
CA GLN A 208 9.24 -1.21 3.10
C GLN A 208 8.63 -2.60 3.34
N SER A 209 7.58 -2.68 4.17
CA SER A 209 6.85 -3.92 4.46
C SER A 209 6.02 -4.42 3.28
N TYR A 210 5.48 -3.52 2.46
CA TYR A 210 4.70 -3.89 1.28
C TYR A 210 5.60 -4.44 0.16
N GLU A 211 6.72 -3.78 -0.11
CA GLU A 211 7.63 -4.17 -1.20
C GLU A 211 8.32 -5.52 -0.89
N ILE A 212 8.70 -5.82 0.36
CA ILE A 212 9.22 -7.16 0.72
C ILE A 212 8.15 -8.25 0.57
N LEU A 213 6.90 -8.00 0.96
CA LEU A 213 5.80 -8.96 0.78
C LEU A 213 5.51 -9.20 -0.71
N LYS A 214 5.59 -8.14 -1.52
CA LYS A 214 5.41 -8.19 -2.97
C LYS A 214 6.49 -9.02 -3.65
N ILE A 215 7.77 -8.72 -3.37
CA ILE A 215 8.91 -9.52 -3.87
C ILE A 215 8.76 -10.98 -3.49
N TYR A 216 8.43 -11.25 -2.22
CA TYR A 216 8.20 -12.60 -1.72
C TYR A 216 7.06 -13.32 -2.45
N ILE A 217 5.91 -12.68 -2.69
CA ILE A 217 4.78 -13.28 -3.41
C ILE A 217 5.09 -13.49 -4.90
N LEU A 218 5.91 -12.63 -5.52
CA LEU A 218 6.42 -12.83 -6.88
C LEU A 218 7.42 -14.01 -6.97
N GLN A 219 8.19 -14.25 -5.90
CA GLN A 219 9.18 -15.34 -5.82
C GLN A 219 8.60 -16.68 -5.31
N SER A 220 7.40 -16.67 -4.72
CA SER A 220 6.83 -17.85 -4.03
C SER A 220 6.00 -18.76 -4.95
N ASP A 221 6.24 -20.06 -4.82
CA ASP A 221 5.36 -21.07 -5.43
C ASP A 221 3.94 -21.07 -4.83
N THR A 222 2.99 -21.26 -5.73
CA THR A 222 1.55 -20.96 -5.61
C THR A 222 0.84 -21.53 -4.37
N GLU A 223 1.28 -22.66 -3.84
CA GLU A 223 0.62 -23.37 -2.73
C GLU A 223 1.25 -23.15 -1.34
N GLN A 224 2.52 -22.70 -1.29
CA GLN A 224 3.29 -22.65 -0.02
C GLN A 224 3.54 -21.22 0.49
N TRP A 225 3.21 -20.19 -0.31
CA TRP A 225 3.41 -18.78 0.06
C TRP A 225 2.81 -18.44 1.44
N ALA A 226 1.64 -18.99 1.77
CA ALA A 226 0.96 -18.75 3.04
C ALA A 226 1.69 -19.41 4.23
N ILE A 227 2.05 -20.69 4.09
CA ILE A 227 2.73 -21.47 5.14
C ILE A 227 4.12 -20.89 5.43
N ASN A 228 4.85 -20.49 4.39
CA ASN A 228 6.16 -19.88 4.54
C ASN A 228 6.07 -18.45 5.11
N LEU A 229 5.04 -17.67 4.79
CA LEU A 229 4.77 -16.37 5.42
C LEU A 229 4.46 -16.51 6.91
N ILE A 230 3.57 -17.44 7.28
CA ILE A 230 3.22 -17.77 8.67
C ILE A 230 4.47 -18.15 9.46
N ARG A 231 5.34 -19.03 8.91
CA ARG A 231 6.62 -19.41 9.53
C ARG A 231 7.58 -18.22 9.66
N ALA A 232 7.63 -17.32 8.69
CA ALA A 232 8.52 -16.16 8.73
C ALA A 232 8.05 -15.13 9.77
N LEU A 233 6.74 -14.91 9.92
CA LEU A 233 6.14 -14.08 10.96
C LEU A 233 6.39 -14.67 12.37
N GLU A 234 6.28 -16.00 12.51
CA GLU A 234 6.59 -16.71 13.75
C GLU A 234 8.05 -16.55 14.17
N LYS A 235 8.99 -16.80 13.25
CA LYS A 235 10.43 -16.59 13.48
C LYS A 235 10.78 -15.11 13.70
N GLY A 236 10.08 -14.21 13.02
CA GLY A 236 10.11 -12.76 13.24
C GLY A 236 9.47 -12.28 14.55
N ARG A 237 9.01 -13.21 15.42
CA ARG A 237 8.40 -12.96 16.73
C ARG A 237 7.08 -12.17 16.69
N ARG A 238 6.42 -12.08 15.53
CA ARG A 238 5.13 -11.39 15.32
C ARG A 238 3.97 -12.37 15.26
N ARG A 239 3.72 -13.04 16.39
CA ARG A 239 2.59 -13.98 16.56
C ARG A 239 1.23 -13.30 16.37
N ASP A 240 1.12 -12.04 16.77
CA ASP A 240 -0.04 -11.18 16.52
C ASP A 240 -0.40 -11.03 15.03
N ILE A 241 0.61 -10.96 14.16
CA ILE A 241 0.39 -10.92 12.70
C ILE A 241 0.17 -12.33 12.15
N LYS A 242 0.89 -13.34 12.67
CA LYS A 242 0.69 -14.76 12.29
C LYS A 242 -0.77 -15.16 12.45
N GLU A 243 -1.34 -14.94 13.63
CA GLU A 243 -2.73 -15.28 13.98
C GLU A 243 -3.72 -14.57 13.04
N LEU A 244 -3.48 -13.29 12.73
CA LEU A 244 -4.30 -12.52 11.77
C LEU A 244 -4.22 -13.09 10.35
N VAL A 245 -3.05 -13.52 9.89
CA VAL A 245 -2.89 -14.14 8.55
C VAL A 245 -3.59 -15.50 8.51
N GLU A 246 -3.47 -16.30 9.57
CA GLU A 246 -4.18 -17.58 9.71
C GLU A 246 -5.71 -17.38 9.69
N GLU A 247 -6.23 -16.37 10.41
CA GLU A 247 -7.66 -16.00 10.40
C GLU A 247 -8.14 -15.61 8.99
N LEU A 248 -7.39 -14.77 8.27
CA LEU A 248 -7.74 -14.36 6.91
C LEU A 248 -7.80 -15.56 5.94
N ILE A 249 -6.86 -16.49 6.05
CA ILE A 249 -6.83 -17.71 5.22
C ILE A 249 -8.00 -18.64 5.59
N LEU A 250 -8.29 -18.83 6.88
CA LEU A 250 -9.43 -19.63 7.36
C LEU A 250 -10.76 -19.05 6.87
N LYS A 251 -10.93 -17.73 6.95
CA LYS A 251 -12.15 -17.03 6.51
C LYS A 251 -12.41 -17.20 5.01
N ASN A 252 -11.37 -17.25 4.19
CA ASN A 252 -11.49 -17.47 2.73
C ASN A 252 -11.60 -18.96 2.34
N ARG A 253 -11.40 -19.91 3.27
CA ARG A 253 -11.68 -21.34 3.04
C ARG A 253 -13.11 -21.76 3.39
N ASN A 254 -13.88 -20.89 4.05
CA ASN A 254 -15.25 -21.14 4.50
C ASN A 254 -16.30 -20.41 3.63
N ILE A 255 -15.91 -20.01 2.41
CA ILE A 255 -16.73 -19.36 1.37
C ILE A 255 -16.62 -20.24 0.12
#